data_AF-W6V578-F1
#
_entry.id   AF-W6V578-F1
#
_cell.length_a   1.000
_cell.length_b   1.000
_cell.length_c   1.000
_cell.angle_alpha   90.00
_cell.angle_beta   90.00
_cell.angle_gamma   90.00
#
_symmetry.space_group_name_H-M   'P 1'
#
loop_
_entity.id
_entity.type
_entity.pdbx_description
1 polymer ?
#
loop_
_entity_poly.entity_id
_entity_poly.type
_entity_poly.pdbx_seq_one_letter_code
_entity_poly.pdbx_strand_id
1 'polypeptide(L)'
;MSRTTRLLTLLQVLRGKSRPVTAATLAGELEISERTLYRDIAELTALGAPIYGEAGIGYVLRSGLFLPPLMLNADETEAIVLGLRYVDQRGDEVLSKAAADALAKIAAVLAPEALDALRNPTVLPGPPGYGFAPNAVPLNVFRQAIRDQAKLHIDYADANQVPSQRLIWPLALGFLNEVRIIVAWCELRSAYRTFRTDRISAANEQGERYPGRRSDLLRTWRKQMQLDEAGRFTPDKN
;
A
#
# COMPACT_ATOMS: atom_id res chain seq x y z
N MET A 1 -31.04 -20.61 8.85
CA MET A 1 -30.20 -19.75 8.00
C MET A 1 -30.14 -20.33 6.58
N SER A 2 -30.24 -19.52 5.52
CA SER A 2 -30.07 -20.02 4.14
C SER A 2 -28.61 -20.46 3.91
N ARG A 3 -28.39 -21.41 2.98
CA ARG A 3 -27.02 -21.87 2.64
C ARG A 3 -26.14 -20.72 2.17
N THR A 4 -26.65 -19.86 1.28
CA THR A 4 -25.92 -18.70 0.76
C THR A 4 -25.55 -17.72 1.86
N THR A 5 -26.50 -17.38 2.75
CA THR A 5 -26.23 -16.50 3.89
C THR A 5 -25.15 -17.09 4.78
N ARG A 6 -25.20 -18.41 5.05
CA ARG A 6 -24.22 -19.09 5.88
C ARG A 6 -22.80 -19.10 5.28
N LEU A 7 -22.68 -19.37 3.98
CA LEU A 7 -21.38 -19.33 3.28
C LEU A 7 -20.77 -17.91 3.32
N LEU A 8 -21.59 -16.87 3.12
CA LEU A 8 -21.15 -15.48 3.22
C LEU A 8 -20.72 -15.14 4.64
N THR A 9 -21.47 -15.57 5.66
CA THR A 9 -21.13 -15.34 7.07
C THR A 9 -19.84 -16.06 7.46
N LEU A 10 -19.65 -17.32 7.06
CA LEU A 10 -18.40 -18.06 7.28
C LEU A 10 -17.19 -17.32 6.67
N LEU A 11 -17.35 -16.80 5.46
CA LEU A 11 -16.30 -16.05 4.78
C LEU A 11 -15.98 -14.72 5.50
N GLN A 12 -16.98 -14.04 6.05
CA GLN A 12 -16.77 -12.85 6.89
C GLN A 12 -16.07 -13.17 8.21
N VAL A 13 -16.47 -14.26 8.88
CA VAL A 13 -15.80 -14.72 10.11
C VAL A 13 -14.33 -14.98 9.83
N LEU A 14 -14.00 -15.71 8.75
CA LEU A 14 -12.62 -15.99 8.38
C LEU A 14 -11.80 -14.74 8.00
N ARG A 15 -12.41 -13.69 7.43
CA ARG A 15 -11.73 -12.39 7.17
C ARG A 15 -11.26 -11.70 8.45
N GLY A 16 -12.01 -11.82 9.54
CA GLY A 16 -11.68 -11.19 10.81
C GLY A 16 -10.55 -11.88 11.58
N LYS A 17 -10.08 -13.04 11.12
CA LYS A 17 -9.09 -13.87 11.85
C LYS A 17 -7.75 -13.85 11.11
N SER A 18 -6.72 -13.35 11.80
CA SER A 18 -5.34 -13.28 11.29
C SER A 18 -4.53 -14.56 11.52
N ARG A 19 -5.10 -15.54 12.22
CA ARG A 19 -4.50 -16.84 12.55
C ARG A 19 -5.48 -17.97 12.21
N PRO A 20 -4.98 -19.20 11.96
CA PRO A 20 -5.84 -20.37 11.79
C PRO A 20 -6.82 -20.55 12.97
N VAL A 21 -8.09 -20.81 12.65
CA VAL A 21 -9.17 -21.05 13.62
C VAL A 21 -9.74 -22.43 13.41
N THR A 22 -9.92 -23.19 14.49
CA THR A 22 -10.39 -24.58 14.40
C THR A 22 -11.80 -24.67 13.83
N ALA A 23 -12.11 -25.84 13.24
CA ALA A 23 -13.45 -26.15 12.78
C ALA A 23 -14.48 -26.04 13.91
N ALA A 24 -14.17 -26.56 15.10
CA ALA A 24 -15.06 -26.51 16.26
C ALA A 24 -15.42 -25.06 16.65
N THR A 25 -14.45 -24.15 16.65
CA THR A 25 -14.70 -22.72 16.96
C THR A 25 -15.58 -22.07 15.90
N LEU A 26 -15.27 -22.26 14.62
CA LEU A 26 -16.06 -21.68 13.52
C LEU A 26 -17.47 -22.23 13.48
N ALA A 27 -17.62 -23.54 13.73
CA ALA A 27 -18.92 -24.22 13.81
C ALA A 27 -19.76 -23.68 14.98
N GLY A 28 -19.12 -23.43 16.14
CA GLY A 28 -19.75 -22.80 17.29
C GLY A 28 -20.22 -21.38 17.03
N GLU A 29 -19.39 -20.53 16.41
CA GLU A 29 -19.76 -19.15 16.05
C GLU A 29 -20.92 -19.08 15.03
N LEU A 30 -21.05 -20.09 14.17
CA LEU A 30 -22.08 -20.19 13.13
C LEU A 30 -23.30 -21.01 13.55
N GLU A 31 -23.31 -21.56 14.76
CA GLU A 31 -24.35 -22.46 15.29
C GLU A 31 -24.66 -23.65 14.35
N ILE A 32 -23.61 -24.28 13.81
CA ILE A 32 -23.72 -25.45 12.93
C ILE A 32 -22.85 -26.62 13.40
N SER A 33 -23.06 -27.79 12.80
CA SER A 33 -22.17 -28.94 13.03
C SER A 33 -20.82 -28.76 12.31
N GLU A 34 -19.75 -29.33 12.85
CA GLU A 34 -18.44 -29.37 12.17
C GLU A 34 -18.52 -30.04 10.78
N ARG A 35 -19.36 -31.08 10.63
CA ARG A 35 -19.60 -31.72 9.33
C ARG A 35 -20.15 -30.74 8.29
N THR A 36 -21.07 -29.86 8.71
CA THR A 36 -21.61 -28.80 7.85
C THR A 36 -20.53 -27.80 7.49
N LEU A 37 -19.72 -27.40 8.47
CA LEU A 37 -18.62 -26.47 8.25
C LEU A 37 -17.58 -27.00 7.26
N TYR A 38 -17.14 -28.26 7.40
CA TYR A 38 -16.19 -28.86 6.45
C TYR A 38 -16.73 -28.84 5.02
N ARG A 39 -18.03 -29.09 4.84
CA ARG A 39 -18.66 -29.04 3.51
C ARG A 39 -18.74 -27.61 2.96
N ASP A 40 -19.07 -26.65 3.82
CA ASP A 40 -19.14 -25.24 3.46
C ASP A 40 -17.74 -24.68 3.11
N ILE A 41 -16.68 -25.11 3.81
CA ILE A 41 -15.29 -24.77 3.46
C ILE A 41 -14.91 -25.35 2.10
N ALA A 42 -15.20 -26.63 1.86
CA ALA A 42 -14.92 -27.26 0.56
C ALA A 42 -15.64 -26.53 -0.59
N GLU A 43 -16.90 -26.11 -0.36
CA GLU A 43 -17.67 -25.33 -1.33
C GLU A 43 -17.07 -23.95 -1.59
N LEU A 44 -16.70 -23.21 -0.54
CA LEU A 44 -16.03 -21.92 -0.68
C LEU A 44 -14.70 -22.04 -1.43
N THR A 45 -13.90 -23.08 -1.13
CA THR A 45 -12.64 -23.35 -1.83
C THR A 45 -12.88 -23.69 -3.31
N ALA A 46 -13.91 -24.48 -3.63
CA ALA A 46 -14.29 -24.78 -5.01
C ALA A 46 -14.76 -23.52 -5.78
N LEU A 47 -15.35 -22.55 -5.08
CA LEU A 47 -15.71 -21.22 -5.61
C LEU A 47 -14.52 -20.24 -5.69
N GLY A 48 -13.30 -20.67 -5.34
CA GLY A 48 -12.08 -19.88 -5.46
C GLY A 48 -11.71 -19.06 -4.22
N ALA A 49 -12.37 -19.27 -3.07
CA ALA A 49 -11.95 -18.63 -1.83
C ALA A 49 -10.58 -19.19 -1.38
N PRO A 50 -9.56 -18.34 -1.11
CA PRO A 50 -8.21 -18.77 -0.71
C PRO A 50 -8.17 -19.19 0.78
N ILE A 51 -8.96 -20.20 1.13
CA ILE A 51 -9.01 -20.78 2.48
C ILE A 51 -7.95 -21.88 2.55
N TYR A 52 -7.02 -21.74 3.49
CA TYR A 52 -5.96 -22.71 3.76
C TYR A 52 -6.17 -23.30 5.15
N GLY A 53 -5.85 -24.58 5.32
CA GLY A 53 -5.99 -25.26 6.60
C GLY A 53 -6.38 -26.73 6.45
N GLU A 54 -6.25 -27.45 7.55
CA GLU A 54 -6.65 -28.85 7.65
C GLU A 54 -7.24 -29.17 9.03
N ALA A 55 -7.93 -30.31 9.13
CA ALA A 55 -8.52 -30.77 10.38
C ALA A 55 -7.46 -30.87 11.48
N GLY A 56 -7.76 -30.32 12.66
CA GLY A 56 -6.82 -30.26 13.79
C GLY A 56 -5.85 -29.06 13.79
N ILE A 57 -5.57 -28.45 12.64
CA ILE A 57 -4.74 -27.22 12.54
C ILE A 57 -5.62 -25.96 12.48
N GLY A 58 -6.79 -26.06 11.85
CA GLY A 58 -7.74 -24.97 11.66
C GLY A 58 -7.56 -24.26 10.31
N TYR A 59 -8.46 -23.32 10.04
CA TYR A 59 -8.63 -22.65 8.76
C TYR A 59 -8.32 -21.16 8.85
N VAL A 60 -7.69 -20.62 7.81
CA VAL A 60 -7.40 -19.21 7.65
C VAL A 60 -7.68 -18.79 6.21
N LEU A 61 -8.30 -17.62 6.04
CA LEU A 61 -8.38 -16.99 4.73
C LEU A 61 -7.05 -16.28 4.47
N ARG A 62 -6.20 -16.83 3.59
CA ARG A 62 -4.99 -16.13 3.17
C ARG A 62 -5.41 -14.97 2.27
N SER A 63 -4.93 -13.78 2.59
CA SER A 63 -4.96 -12.65 1.68
C SER A 63 -4.16 -13.01 0.42
N GLY A 64 -4.85 -13.31 -0.68
CA GLY A 64 -4.27 -13.35 -2.02
C GLY A 64 -4.33 -11.97 -2.69
N LEU A 65 -3.89 -11.88 -3.96
CA LEU A 65 -4.02 -10.69 -4.82
C LEU A 65 -5.49 -10.39 -5.22
N PHE A 66 -6.45 -11.03 -4.57
CA PHE A 66 -7.88 -10.88 -4.82
C PHE A 66 -8.51 -10.02 -3.72
N LEU A 67 -9.15 -8.93 -4.12
CA LEU A 67 -9.99 -8.14 -3.23
C LEU A 67 -11.34 -8.84 -3.13
N PRO A 68 -11.79 -9.21 -1.92
CA PRO A 68 -13.13 -9.73 -1.76
C PRO A 68 -14.20 -8.73 -2.25
N PRO A 69 -15.45 -9.18 -2.50
CA PRO A 69 -16.56 -8.25 -2.72
C PRO A 69 -16.65 -7.22 -1.60
N LEU A 70 -16.56 -5.94 -1.97
CA LEU A 70 -16.72 -4.77 -1.13
C LEU A 70 -18.02 -4.09 -1.51
N MET A 71 -18.80 -3.67 -0.51
CA MET A 71 -19.94 -2.79 -0.72
C MET A 71 -19.45 -1.38 -0.46
N LEU A 72 -19.25 -0.60 -1.51
CA LEU A 72 -18.88 0.80 -1.43
C LEU A 72 -20.13 1.64 -1.63
N ASN A 73 -20.32 2.65 -0.79
CA ASN A 73 -21.32 3.67 -1.05
C ASN A 73 -20.82 4.68 -2.11
N ALA A 74 -21.67 5.65 -2.48
CA ALA A 74 -21.35 6.63 -3.50
C ALA A 74 -20.13 7.49 -3.11
N ASP A 75 -20.09 8.02 -1.90
CA ASP A 75 -19.01 8.88 -1.38
C ASP A 75 -17.68 8.12 -1.28
N GLU A 76 -17.71 6.85 -0.83
CA GLU A 76 -16.53 5.98 -0.77
C GLU A 76 -15.97 5.70 -2.17
N THR A 77 -16.86 5.48 -3.14
CA THR A 77 -16.48 5.28 -4.55
C THR A 77 -15.83 6.55 -5.10
N GLU A 78 -16.44 7.71 -4.87
CA GLU A 78 -15.92 9.00 -5.34
C GLU A 78 -14.57 9.33 -4.72
N ALA A 79 -14.38 9.06 -3.42
CA ALA A 79 -13.10 9.24 -2.73
C ALA A 79 -11.99 8.35 -3.31
N ILE A 80 -12.28 7.08 -3.61
CA ILE A 80 -11.31 6.16 -4.22
C ILE A 80 -10.94 6.63 -5.63
N VAL A 81 -11.93 6.99 -6.45
CA VAL A 81 -11.71 7.50 -7.80
C VAL A 81 -10.84 8.75 -7.78
N LEU A 82 -11.16 9.72 -6.91
CA LEU A 82 -10.37 10.94 -6.74
C LEU A 82 -8.92 10.60 -6.38
N GLY A 83 -8.71 9.69 -5.43
CA GLY A 83 -7.39 9.21 -5.05
C GLY A 83 -6.61 8.56 -6.20
N LEU A 84 -7.25 7.71 -7.00
CA LEU A 84 -6.62 7.08 -8.17
C LEU A 84 -6.23 8.12 -9.23
N ARG A 85 -7.05 9.15 -9.45
CA ARG A 85 -6.71 10.27 -10.34
C ARG A 85 -5.55 11.12 -9.79
N TYR A 86 -5.45 11.28 -8.47
CA TYR A 86 -4.29 11.91 -7.83
C TYR A 86 -3.01 11.11 -8.07
N VAL A 87 -3.08 9.78 -7.99
CA VAL A 87 -1.96 8.89 -8.29
C VAL A 87 -1.58 8.98 -9.76
N ASP A 88 -2.54 9.03 -10.68
CA ASP A 88 -2.27 9.18 -12.12
C ASP A 88 -1.51 10.48 -12.43
N GLN A 89 -1.88 11.58 -11.77
CA GLN A 89 -1.20 12.87 -11.93
C GLN A 89 0.19 12.95 -11.30
N ARG A 90 0.47 12.17 -10.23
CA ARG A 90 1.67 12.35 -9.40
C ARG A 90 2.64 11.15 -9.37
N GLY A 91 2.17 9.98 -9.76
CA GLY A 91 2.93 8.74 -9.74
C GLY A 91 4.09 8.73 -10.74
N ASP A 92 4.86 7.64 -10.70
CA ASP A 92 5.60 7.21 -11.89
C ASP A 92 4.66 6.50 -12.86
N GLU A 93 5.13 6.26 -14.09
CA GLU A 93 4.39 5.54 -15.13
C GLU A 93 3.82 4.20 -14.64
N VAL A 94 4.57 3.50 -13.78
CA VAL A 94 4.13 2.23 -13.17
C VAL A 94 2.91 2.43 -12.26
N LEU A 95 2.91 3.46 -11.41
CA LEU A 95 1.77 3.77 -10.54
C LEU A 95 0.59 4.35 -11.32
N SER A 96 0.83 5.18 -12.33
CA SER A 96 -0.24 5.69 -13.21
C SER A 96 -0.95 4.54 -13.93
N LYS A 97 -0.19 3.59 -14.50
CA LYS A 97 -0.78 2.38 -15.11
C LYS A 97 -1.54 1.53 -14.09
N ALA A 98 -0.97 1.31 -12.91
CA ALA A 98 -1.65 0.55 -11.85
C ALA A 98 -2.94 1.24 -11.36
N ALA A 99 -2.97 2.58 -11.34
CA ALA A 99 -4.15 3.35 -11.00
C ALA A 99 -5.24 3.22 -12.07
N ALA A 100 -4.87 3.28 -13.35
CA ALA A 100 -5.79 3.05 -14.46
C ALA A 100 -6.38 1.63 -14.43
N ASP A 101 -5.55 0.60 -14.20
CA ASP A 101 -5.98 -0.79 -14.08
C ASP A 101 -6.91 -1.01 -12.89
N ALA A 102 -6.62 -0.38 -11.74
CA ALA A 102 -7.47 -0.44 -10.56
C ALA A 102 -8.83 0.25 -10.81
N LEU A 103 -8.82 1.41 -11.49
CA LEU A 103 -10.03 2.13 -11.84
C LEU A 103 -10.92 1.31 -12.79
N ALA A 104 -10.33 0.65 -13.79
CA ALA A 104 -11.06 -0.22 -14.70
C ALA A 104 -11.75 -1.38 -13.96
N LYS A 105 -11.05 -1.99 -12.99
CA LYS A 105 -11.61 -3.07 -12.15
C LYS A 105 -12.76 -2.60 -11.27
N ILE A 106 -12.67 -1.39 -10.71
CA ILE A 106 -13.75 -0.79 -9.92
C ILE A 106 -14.95 -0.48 -10.82
N ALA A 107 -14.72 0.19 -11.95
CA ALA A 107 -15.78 0.55 -12.89
C ALA A 107 -16.57 -0.67 -13.40
N ALA A 108 -15.92 -1.82 -13.55
CA ALA A 108 -16.56 -3.06 -13.99
C ALA A 108 -17.60 -3.63 -13.01
N VAL A 109 -17.60 -3.20 -11.74
CA VAL A 109 -18.50 -3.71 -10.69
C VAL A 109 -19.44 -2.65 -10.11
N LEU A 110 -19.37 -1.41 -10.57
CA LEU A 110 -20.25 -0.32 -10.14
C LEU A 110 -21.65 -0.46 -10.77
N ALA A 111 -22.67 -0.04 -10.00
CA ALA A 111 -24.01 0.17 -10.54
C ALA A 111 -24.00 1.30 -11.60
N PRO A 112 -24.92 1.32 -12.57
CA PRO A 112 -24.97 2.33 -13.64
C PRO A 112 -24.92 3.79 -13.12
N GLU A 113 -25.56 4.07 -11.99
CA GLU A 113 -25.62 5.40 -11.38
C GLU A 113 -24.24 5.83 -10.84
N ALA A 114 -23.51 4.89 -10.21
CA ALA A 114 -22.15 5.14 -9.74
C ALA A 114 -21.13 5.22 -10.90
N LEU A 115 -21.42 4.55 -12.03
CA LEU A 115 -20.62 4.68 -13.25
C LEU A 115 -20.80 6.05 -13.90
N ASP A 116 -21.99 6.65 -13.82
CA ASP A 116 -22.20 8.03 -14.30
C ASP A 116 -21.43 9.04 -13.45
N ALA A 117 -21.41 8.88 -12.13
CA ALA A 117 -20.56 9.68 -11.24
C ALA A 117 -19.06 9.54 -11.56
N LEU A 118 -18.62 8.42 -12.11
CA LEU A 118 -17.23 8.26 -12.58
C LEU A 118 -16.93 9.07 -13.85
N ARG A 119 -17.92 9.15 -14.76
CA ARG A 119 -17.85 9.89 -16.03
C ARG A 119 -18.02 11.39 -15.82
N ASN A 120 -18.90 11.76 -14.89
CA ASN A 120 -19.27 13.12 -14.50
C ASN A 120 -18.99 13.33 -13.01
N PRO A 121 -17.71 13.35 -12.59
CA PRO A 121 -17.36 13.44 -11.18
C PRO A 121 -17.71 14.80 -10.59
N THR A 122 -18.21 14.83 -9.35
CA THR A 122 -18.50 16.08 -8.64
C THR A 122 -17.23 16.72 -8.09
N VAL A 123 -16.18 15.92 -7.90
CA VAL A 123 -14.84 16.36 -7.50
C VAL A 123 -13.80 15.99 -8.55
N LEU A 124 -12.97 16.96 -8.91
CA LEU A 124 -11.82 16.75 -9.78
C LEU A 124 -10.54 16.96 -8.97
N PRO A 125 -9.47 16.19 -9.26
CA PRO A 125 -8.16 16.56 -8.75
C PRO A 125 -7.85 17.97 -9.27
N GLY A 126 -7.18 18.77 -8.44
CA GLY A 126 -6.68 20.07 -8.89
C GLY A 126 -5.82 19.94 -10.16
N PRO A 127 -5.48 21.07 -10.82
CA PRO A 127 -4.61 21.04 -11.98
C PRO A 127 -3.36 20.21 -11.67
N PRO A 128 -2.81 19.46 -12.64
CA PRO A 128 -1.53 18.82 -12.45
C PRO A 128 -0.56 19.92 -12.01
N GLY A 129 -0.06 19.82 -10.77
CA GLY A 129 0.96 20.75 -10.29
C GLY A 129 2.11 20.76 -11.30
N TYR A 130 2.80 21.90 -11.45
CA TYR A 130 3.97 22.01 -12.31
C TYR A 130 4.78 20.72 -12.23
N GLY A 131 4.83 19.97 -13.34
CA GLY A 131 5.21 18.57 -13.34
C GLY A 131 6.49 18.36 -12.57
N PHE A 132 6.56 17.28 -11.78
CA PHE A 132 7.76 16.99 -11.01
C PHE A 132 8.99 17.03 -11.92
N ALA A 133 10.07 17.64 -11.42
CA ALA A 133 11.35 17.61 -12.10
C ALA A 133 11.72 16.15 -12.49
N PRO A 134 12.33 15.96 -13.68
CA PRO A 134 12.72 14.63 -14.11
C PRO A 134 13.70 14.02 -13.10
N ASN A 135 13.55 12.73 -12.81
CA ASN A 135 14.51 12.02 -11.98
C ASN A 135 15.51 11.32 -12.90
N ALA A 136 16.80 11.36 -12.55
CA ALA A 136 17.79 10.50 -13.19
C ALA A 136 17.57 9.02 -12.79
N VAL A 137 17.18 8.78 -11.53
CA VAL A 137 16.85 7.45 -11.02
C VAL A 137 15.33 7.21 -11.07
N PRO A 138 14.87 6.13 -11.74
CA PRO A 138 13.46 5.74 -11.75
C PRO A 138 12.90 5.46 -10.34
N LEU A 139 11.67 5.92 -10.08
CA LEU A 139 11.07 5.83 -8.74
C LEU A 139 10.80 4.39 -8.28
N ASN A 140 10.63 3.46 -9.22
CA ASN A 140 10.47 2.03 -8.92
C ASN A 140 11.70 1.44 -8.24
N VAL A 141 12.91 1.94 -8.50
CA VAL A 141 14.15 1.52 -7.80
C VAL A 141 14.00 1.77 -6.30
N PHE A 142 13.58 2.97 -5.91
CA PHE A 142 13.36 3.30 -4.50
C PHE A 142 12.23 2.48 -3.89
N ARG A 143 11.12 2.28 -4.62
CA ARG A 143 10.00 1.46 -4.13
C ARG A 143 10.40 0.00 -3.93
N GLN A 144 11.26 -0.54 -4.78
CA GLN A 144 11.76 -1.91 -4.66
C GLN A 144 12.67 -2.04 -3.44
N ALA A 145 13.66 -1.16 -3.30
CA ALA A 145 14.53 -1.14 -2.12
C ALA A 145 13.75 -0.99 -0.79
N ILE A 146 12.67 -0.18 -0.77
CA ILE A 146 11.77 -0.06 0.39
C ILE A 146 11.05 -1.38 0.70
N ARG A 147 10.57 -2.11 -0.32
CA ARG A 147 9.90 -3.41 -0.16
C ARG A 147 10.87 -4.47 0.34
N ASP A 148 12.08 -4.48 -0.20
CA ASP A 148 13.11 -5.46 0.12
C ASP A 148 13.87 -5.10 1.39
N GLN A 149 13.62 -3.92 1.98
CA GLN A 149 14.33 -3.38 3.12
C GLN A 149 15.85 -3.30 2.88
N ALA A 150 16.22 -3.05 1.62
CA ALA A 150 17.61 -3.00 1.16
C ALA A 150 18.19 -1.59 1.38
N LYS A 151 19.47 -1.54 1.74
CA LYS A 151 20.24 -0.28 1.78
C LYS A 151 20.51 0.22 0.36
N LEU A 152 20.51 1.54 0.19
CA LEU A 152 20.88 2.19 -1.06
C LEU A 152 22.11 3.09 -0.86
N HIS A 153 23.08 2.96 -1.75
CA HIS A 153 24.12 3.95 -1.93
C HIS A 153 23.65 4.97 -2.98
N ILE A 154 23.51 6.23 -2.60
CA ILE A 154 23.04 7.31 -3.48
C ILE A 154 24.11 8.36 -3.71
N ASP A 155 24.17 8.87 -4.93
CA ASP A 155 24.89 10.10 -5.27
C ASP A 155 23.87 11.26 -5.22
N TYR A 156 24.05 12.17 -4.27
CA TYR A 156 23.09 13.20 -3.91
C TYR A 156 23.70 14.59 -3.93
N ALA A 157 23.04 15.54 -4.59
CA ALA A 157 23.34 16.96 -4.50
C ALA A 157 22.38 17.66 -3.51
N ASP A 158 22.92 18.43 -2.57
CA ASP A 158 22.13 19.20 -1.61
C ASP A 158 21.45 20.43 -2.25
N ALA A 159 20.89 21.33 -1.44
CA ALA A 159 20.29 22.57 -1.94
C ALA A 159 21.29 23.56 -2.55
N ASN A 160 22.57 23.46 -2.17
CA ASN A 160 23.67 24.30 -2.64
C ASN A 160 24.45 23.64 -3.79
N GLN A 161 23.94 22.54 -4.36
CA GLN A 161 24.60 21.74 -5.40
C GLN A 161 25.91 21.09 -4.95
N VAL A 162 26.11 20.89 -3.65
CA VAL A 162 27.27 20.18 -3.13
C VAL A 162 27.02 18.68 -3.28
N PRO A 163 27.82 17.96 -4.09
CA PRO A 163 27.66 16.53 -4.30
C PRO A 163 28.13 15.76 -3.08
N SER A 164 27.47 14.65 -2.81
CA SER A 164 27.83 13.75 -1.73
C SER A 164 27.36 12.33 -1.98
N GLN A 165 28.08 11.39 -1.40
CA GLN A 165 27.68 9.99 -1.39
C GLN A 165 27.05 9.66 -0.05
N ARG A 166 25.89 8.99 -0.05
CA ARG A 166 25.14 8.64 1.17
C ARG A 166 24.72 7.19 1.11
N LEU A 167 24.98 6.46 2.20
CA LEU A 167 24.35 5.16 2.45
C LEU A 167 23.07 5.39 3.27
N ILE A 168 21.93 5.04 2.68
CA ILE A 168 20.61 5.32 3.25
C ILE A 168 19.78 4.04 3.41
N TRP A 169 18.91 4.05 4.42
CA TRP A 169 17.90 3.01 4.66
C TRP A 169 16.55 3.59 4.23
N PRO A 170 16.08 3.31 3.00
CA PRO A 170 14.86 3.91 2.49
C PRO A 170 13.63 3.32 3.20
N LEU A 171 12.76 4.20 3.71
CA LEU A 171 11.61 3.82 4.54
C LEU A 171 10.27 4.11 3.86
N ALA A 172 10.18 5.23 3.14
CA ALA A 172 8.99 5.66 2.43
C ALA A 172 9.34 6.60 1.27
N LEU A 173 8.52 6.55 0.21
CA LEU A 173 8.51 7.52 -0.87
C LEU A 173 7.33 8.47 -0.65
N GLY A 174 7.58 9.78 -0.68
CA GLY A 174 6.59 10.83 -0.50
C GLY A 174 6.38 11.63 -1.78
N PHE A 175 5.11 11.94 -2.07
CA PHE A 175 4.70 12.79 -3.18
C PHE A 175 4.12 14.09 -2.59
N LEU A 176 4.91 15.16 -2.61
CA LEU A 176 4.47 16.50 -2.20
C LEU A 176 3.90 17.24 -3.43
N ASN A 177 3.42 18.47 -3.25
CA ASN A 177 2.79 19.21 -4.34
C ASN A 177 3.71 19.44 -5.55
N GLU A 178 5.01 19.68 -5.30
CA GLU A 178 5.98 20.05 -6.36
C GLU A 178 7.23 19.18 -6.36
N VAL A 179 7.43 18.36 -5.34
CA VAL A 179 8.64 17.55 -5.18
C VAL A 179 8.31 16.14 -4.74
N ARG A 180 9.18 15.21 -5.13
CA ARG A 180 9.15 13.82 -4.66
C ARG A 180 10.33 13.60 -3.76
N ILE A 181 10.10 12.93 -2.63
CA ILE A 181 11.12 12.73 -1.61
C ILE A 181 11.21 11.28 -1.18
N ILE A 182 12.38 10.88 -0.74
CA ILE A 182 12.62 9.63 -0.01
C ILE A 182 12.88 9.98 1.43
N VAL A 183 12.09 9.39 2.32
CA VAL A 183 12.35 9.38 3.76
C VAL A 183 13.27 8.20 4.05
N ALA A 184 14.41 8.47 4.68
CA ALA A 184 15.39 7.44 5.00
C ALA A 184 16.13 7.73 6.30
N TRP A 185 16.73 6.68 6.89
CA TRP A 185 17.83 6.85 7.83
C TRP A 185 19.13 7.02 7.04
N CYS A 186 19.92 8.03 7.36
CA CYS A 186 21.22 8.27 6.72
C CYS A 186 22.34 7.83 7.65
N GLU A 187 23.15 6.85 7.26
CA GLU A 187 24.23 6.33 8.12
C GLU A 187 25.28 7.40 8.41
N LEU A 188 25.66 8.19 7.39
CA LEU A 188 26.65 9.26 7.54
C LEU A 188 26.24 10.32 8.57
N ARG A 189 24.94 10.65 8.64
CA ARG A 189 24.42 11.63 9.60
C ARG A 189 23.89 10.99 10.88
N SER A 190 23.79 9.66 10.91
CA SER A 190 23.16 8.89 12.00
C SER A 190 21.81 9.47 12.42
N ALA A 191 20.98 9.82 11.43
CA ALA A 191 19.70 10.49 11.65
C ALA A 191 18.72 10.24 10.49
N TYR A 192 17.43 10.46 10.75
CA TYR A 192 16.42 10.49 9.71
C TYR A 192 16.56 11.76 8.85
N ARG A 193 16.45 11.58 7.53
CA ARG A 193 16.55 12.64 6.51
C ARG A 193 15.58 12.41 5.37
N THR A 194 15.31 13.49 4.66
CA THR A 194 14.48 13.54 3.45
C THR A 194 15.35 13.96 2.26
N PHE A 195 15.36 13.11 1.24
CA PHE A 195 16.13 13.32 0.02
C PHE A 195 15.20 13.58 -1.15
N ARG A 196 15.38 14.71 -1.83
CA ARG A 196 14.67 15.01 -3.08
C ARG A 196 15.09 14.06 -4.20
N THR A 197 14.15 13.34 -4.80
CA THR A 197 14.46 12.30 -5.82
C THR A 197 15.06 12.89 -7.08
N ASP A 198 14.68 14.13 -7.41
CA ASP A 198 15.19 14.87 -8.56
C ASP A 198 16.65 15.34 -8.38
N ARG A 199 17.19 15.25 -7.16
CA ARG A 199 18.60 15.56 -6.84
C ARG A 199 19.48 14.33 -6.64
N ILE A 200 18.93 13.13 -6.89
CA ILE A 200 19.68 11.88 -6.85
C ILE A 200 20.10 11.54 -8.28
N SER A 201 21.40 11.56 -8.56
CA SER A 201 21.93 11.26 -9.90
C SER A 201 22.12 9.75 -10.12
N ALA A 202 22.41 9.00 -9.06
CA ALA A 202 22.53 7.54 -9.10
C ALA A 202 22.09 6.90 -7.77
N ALA A 203 21.58 5.67 -7.85
CA ALA A 203 21.22 4.86 -6.69
C ALA A 203 21.51 3.38 -6.96
N ASN A 204 22.32 2.76 -6.11
CA ASN A 204 22.72 1.37 -6.24
C ASN A 204 22.35 0.58 -4.97
N GLU A 205 21.67 -0.54 -5.13
CA GLU A 205 21.40 -1.48 -4.04
C GLU A 205 22.68 -2.17 -3.59
N GLN A 206 22.87 -2.28 -2.28
CA GLN A 206 24.05 -2.92 -1.69
C GLN A 206 23.83 -4.41 -1.35
N GLY A 207 22.66 -4.98 -1.68
CA GLY A 207 22.29 -6.36 -1.34
C GLY A 207 22.11 -6.61 0.18
N GLU A 208 22.52 -5.69 1.04
CA GLU A 208 22.34 -5.75 2.47
C GLU A 208 20.99 -5.18 2.91
N ARG A 209 20.29 -5.92 3.77
CA ARG A 209 19.14 -5.38 4.50
C ARG A 209 19.59 -4.48 5.64
N TYR A 210 18.90 -3.36 5.84
CA TYR A 210 19.12 -2.53 7.02
C TYR A 210 18.56 -3.19 8.30
N PRO A 211 19.13 -2.91 9.48
CA PRO A 211 18.69 -3.53 10.73
C PRO A 211 17.31 -3.04 11.16
N GLY A 212 16.59 -3.91 11.87
CA GLY A 212 15.28 -3.62 12.46
C GLY A 212 14.11 -3.74 11.48
N ARG A 213 12.89 -3.55 11.99
CA ARG A 213 11.68 -3.59 11.16
C ARG A 213 11.40 -2.19 10.60
N ARG A 214 11.19 -2.10 9.28
CA ARG A 214 10.78 -0.85 8.61
C ARG A 214 9.58 -0.18 9.30
N SER A 215 8.62 -0.95 9.78
CA SER A 215 7.44 -0.42 10.50
C SER A 215 7.82 0.35 11.76
N ASP A 216 8.83 -0.12 12.48
CA ASP A 216 9.26 0.48 13.74
C ASP A 216 10.08 1.73 13.46
N LEU A 217 11.00 1.67 12.49
CA LEU A 217 11.76 2.83 12.00
C LEU A 217 10.83 3.94 11.49
N LEU A 218 9.80 3.59 10.71
CA LEU A 218 8.83 4.56 10.20
C LEU A 218 7.96 5.15 11.31
N ARG A 219 7.61 4.35 12.33
CA ARG A 219 6.89 4.85 13.51
C ARG A 219 7.73 5.85 14.30
N THR A 220 9.01 5.55 14.51
CA THR A 220 9.95 6.47 15.18
C THR A 220 10.10 7.76 14.40
N TRP A 221 10.31 7.68 13.08
CA TRP A 221 10.36 8.86 12.21
C TRP A 221 9.10 9.71 12.32
N ARG A 222 7.90 9.11 12.23
CA ARG A 222 6.63 9.84 12.36
C ARG A 222 6.50 10.56 13.69
N LYS A 223 6.90 9.91 14.79
CA LYS A 223 6.89 10.54 16.12
C LYS A 223 7.82 11.75 16.18
N GLN A 224 9.01 11.66 15.61
CA GLN A 224 9.94 12.79 15.55
C GLN A 224 9.38 13.95 14.71
N MET A 225 8.80 13.67 13.54
CA MET A 225 8.20 14.70 12.69
C MET A 225 6.95 15.36 13.27
N GLN A 226 6.20 14.67 14.14
CA GLN A 226 5.06 15.26 14.86
C GLN A 226 5.51 16.26 15.93
N LEU A 227 6.71 16.07 16.49
CA LEU A 227 7.32 17.00 17.43
C LEU A 227 7.93 18.23 16.71
N ASP A 228 8.39 18.06 15.46
CA ASP A 228 8.96 19.10 14.61
C ASP A 228 7.92 19.78 13.68
N GLU A 229 6.85 20.37 14.23
CA GLU A 229 5.73 20.89 13.45
C GLU A 229 6.12 21.91 12.35
N ALA A 230 7.26 22.59 12.48
CA ALA A 230 7.78 23.59 11.53
C ALA A 230 8.64 23.02 10.38
N GLY A 231 9.08 21.75 10.45
CA GLY A 231 10.08 21.16 9.53
C GLY A 231 9.58 20.03 8.63
N ARG A 232 8.27 19.73 8.66
CA ARG A 232 7.65 18.47 8.19
C ARG A 232 8.12 17.92 6.83
N PHE A 233 8.55 18.79 5.92
CA PHE A 233 9.03 18.39 4.59
C PHE A 233 10.12 19.31 4.03
N THR A 234 10.98 19.87 4.89
CA THR A 234 12.14 20.62 4.39
C THR A 234 13.16 19.62 3.82
N PRO A 235 13.53 19.68 2.52
CA PRO A 235 14.60 18.86 1.98
C PRO A 235 15.90 19.12 2.76
N ASP A 236 16.73 18.09 2.92
CA ASP A 236 18.03 18.24 3.60
C ASP A 236 18.84 19.39 2.96
N LYS A 237 19.36 20.29 3.81
CA LYS A 237 20.12 21.49 3.42
C LYS A 237 21.63 21.32 3.62
N ASN A 238 22.11 20.13 4.00
CA ASN A 238 23.48 19.88 4.47
C ASN A 238 24.30 18.78 3.75
#